data_AF-A0A524PZW6-F1
#
_entry.id   AF-A0A524PZW6-F1
#
_cell.length_a   1.000
_cell.length_b   1.000
_cell.length_c   1.000
_cell.angle_alpha   90.00
_cell.angle_beta   90.00
_cell.angle_gamma   90.00
#
_symmetry.space_group_name_H-M   'P 1'
#
loop_
_entity.id
_entity.type
_entity.pdbx_description
1 polymer ?
#
loop_
_entity_poly.entity_id
_entity_poly.type
_entity_poly.pdbx_seq_one_letter_code
_entity_poly.pdbx_strand_id
1 'polypeptide(L)'
;MKTASLFFAVTIITGCIVSGCKTPVREPQGGDGFSVTWEFSRAADGPDIRTAAVLVIRGSRNHRYPIGVYDGKVKRILSASEISREMTGGTLSGFITVLEGSGHEVIVRYDERLRRLIVMERPWHDRLPPGPFRRVHTIPVPEMHREATGF
;
A
#
# COMPACT_ATOMS: atom_id res chain seq x y z
N MET A 1 55.74 -5.70 41.84
CA MET A 1 56.17 -4.75 40.79
C MET A 1 55.24 -4.96 39.60
N LYS A 2 54.28 -4.04 39.44
CA LYS A 2 54.13 -3.13 38.30
C LYS A 2 53.85 -3.81 36.94
N THR A 3 52.67 -3.45 36.41
CA THR A 3 52.30 -3.21 35.00
C THR A 3 52.30 -4.41 34.04
N ALA A 4 51.45 -4.52 33.02
CA ALA A 4 50.18 -3.91 32.60
C ALA A 4 49.91 -4.51 31.21
N SER A 5 48.64 -4.76 30.85
CA SER A 5 48.11 -4.77 29.47
C SER A 5 48.66 -5.89 28.53
N LEU A 6 48.03 -6.35 27.46
CA LEU A 6 46.88 -5.95 26.64
C LEU A 6 46.46 -7.20 25.82
N PHE A 7 45.17 -7.29 25.49
CA PHE A 7 44.50 -8.05 24.41
C PHE A 7 45.33 -8.83 23.36
N PHE A 8 44.86 -10.01 22.94
CA PHE A 8 44.45 -10.29 21.54
C PHE A 8 43.78 -11.67 21.38
N ALA A 9 42.66 -11.69 20.66
CA ALA A 9 41.94 -12.89 20.21
C ALA A 9 42.66 -13.55 19.03
N VAL A 10 42.54 -14.87 18.90
CA VAL A 10 42.80 -15.59 17.63
C VAL A 10 41.66 -16.56 17.36
N THR A 11 40.82 -16.16 16.41
CA THR A 11 39.78 -16.95 15.75
C THR A 11 40.43 -17.74 14.62
N ILE A 12 40.24 -19.07 14.59
CA ILE A 12 40.64 -19.93 13.47
C ILE A 12 39.45 -20.07 12.51
N ILE A 13 39.57 -19.37 11.38
CA ILE A 13 39.42 -19.81 9.96
C ILE A 13 38.30 -20.83 9.70
N THR A 14 37.33 -20.56 8.81
CA THR A 14 37.33 -20.96 7.38
C THR A 14 36.09 -20.28 6.76
N GLY A 15 36.07 -19.51 5.66
CA GLY A 15 36.74 -19.66 4.38
C GLY A 15 35.68 -20.05 3.32
N CYS A 16 35.17 -19.07 2.55
CA CYS A 16 35.02 -19.11 1.07
C CYS A 16 33.98 -18.09 0.50
N ILE A 17 34.52 -17.02 -0.10
CA ILE A 17 34.32 -16.52 -1.48
C ILE A 17 32.91 -16.13 -1.99
N VAL A 18 32.71 -14.79 -2.09
CA VAL A 18 32.22 -13.95 -3.21
C VAL A 18 30.77 -14.09 -3.74
N SER A 19 29.95 -13.08 -3.45
CA SER A 19 29.39 -12.18 -4.48
C SER A 19 28.70 -10.98 -3.85
N GLY A 20 28.92 -9.80 -4.43
CA GLY A 20 28.50 -8.51 -3.88
C GLY A 20 27.00 -8.43 -3.58
N CYS A 21 26.67 -8.36 -2.29
CA CYS A 21 25.36 -7.92 -1.85
C CYS A 21 25.23 -6.44 -2.19
N LYS A 22 24.36 -6.13 -3.17
CA LYS A 22 23.66 -4.86 -3.22
C LYS A 22 23.16 -4.58 -1.80
N THR A 23 23.65 -3.51 -1.20
CA THR A 23 23.09 -2.95 0.02
C THR A 23 21.58 -2.86 -0.18
N PRO A 24 20.74 -3.54 0.62
CA PRO A 24 19.34 -3.19 0.66
C PRO A 24 19.31 -1.74 1.12
N VAL A 25 18.77 -0.86 0.27
CA VAL A 25 18.41 0.50 0.66
C VAL A 25 17.53 0.34 1.89
N ARG A 26 18.09 0.77 3.01
CA ARG A 26 17.49 0.74 4.33
C ARG A 26 16.19 1.53 4.25
N GLU A 27 15.06 0.83 4.14
CA GLU A 27 13.77 1.41 4.45
C GLU A 27 13.86 2.01 5.85
N PRO A 28 13.43 3.26 6.05
CA PRO A 28 13.42 3.83 7.39
C PRO A 28 12.38 3.08 8.23
N GLN A 29 12.85 2.18 9.10
CA GLN A 29 12.09 1.75 10.27
C GLN A 29 12.05 2.90 11.27
N GLY A 30 10.85 3.42 11.56
CA GLY A 30 10.65 4.41 12.62
C GLY A 30 9.29 5.10 12.58
N GLY A 31 8.27 4.47 13.16
CA GLY A 31 7.00 5.11 13.56
C GLY A 31 5.81 4.21 13.28
N ASP A 32 4.93 4.03 14.28
CA ASP A 32 3.59 3.42 14.13
C ASP A 32 2.78 4.11 13.02
N GLY A 33 3.01 3.68 11.78
CA GLY A 33 2.36 4.17 10.58
C GLY A 33 1.17 3.30 10.24
N PHE A 34 0.05 3.92 9.90
CA PHE A 34 -1.08 3.17 9.37
C PHE A 34 -0.72 2.56 8.01
N SER A 35 -1.23 1.37 7.71
CA SER A 35 -1.12 0.74 6.38
C SER A 35 -2.49 0.62 5.75
N VAL A 36 -2.54 0.67 4.41
CA VAL A 36 -3.78 0.59 3.64
C VAL A 36 -3.72 -0.64 2.76
N THR A 37 -4.77 -1.45 2.80
CA THR A 37 -4.88 -2.68 2.00
C THR A 37 -6.29 -2.86 1.46
N TRP A 38 -6.42 -3.72 0.46
CA TRP A 38 -7.68 -4.04 -0.18
C TRP A 38 -8.12 -5.45 0.16
N GLU A 39 -9.41 -5.60 0.42
CA GLU A 39 -10.08 -6.89 0.49
C GLU A 39 -11.17 -6.97 -0.58
N PHE A 40 -11.31 -8.16 -1.15
CA PHE A 40 -12.20 -8.41 -2.27
C PHE A 40 -13.09 -9.62 -2.00
N SER A 41 -14.36 -9.51 -2.36
CA SER A 41 -15.30 -10.61 -2.33
C SER A 41 -16.18 -10.61 -3.57
N ARG A 42 -16.78 -11.77 -3.90
CA ARG A 42 -17.75 -11.85 -4.98
C ARG A 42 -19.05 -11.17 -4.52
N ALA A 43 -19.55 -10.22 -5.30
CA ALA A 43 -20.90 -9.71 -5.12
C ALA A 43 -21.90 -10.72 -5.69
N ALA A 44 -22.92 -11.10 -4.92
CA ALA A 44 -23.84 -12.20 -5.23
C ALA A 44 -25.03 -11.77 -6.10
N ASP A 45 -24.86 -10.71 -6.90
CA ASP A 45 -25.97 -10.08 -7.62
C ASP A 45 -25.88 -10.43 -9.12
N GLY A 46 -26.58 -11.50 -9.51
CA GLY A 46 -26.81 -11.85 -10.92
C GLY A 46 -25.78 -12.81 -11.54
N PRO A 47 -25.91 -13.08 -12.86
CA PRO A 47 -25.04 -14.01 -13.59
C PRO A 47 -23.62 -13.44 -13.80
N ASP A 48 -23.50 -12.12 -13.81
CA ASP A 48 -22.25 -11.43 -14.12
C ASP A 48 -21.25 -11.52 -12.96
N ILE A 49 -19.97 -11.57 -13.31
CA ILE A 49 -18.90 -11.57 -12.30
C ILE A 49 -18.71 -10.15 -11.81
N ARG A 50 -19.04 -9.90 -10.53
CA ARG A 50 -18.85 -8.60 -9.89
C ARG A 50 -18.04 -8.76 -8.60
N THR A 51 -17.15 -7.81 -8.36
CA THR A 51 -16.23 -7.77 -7.23
C THR A 51 -16.61 -6.65 -6.28
N ALA A 52 -16.98 -6.98 -5.05
CA ALA A 52 -17.07 -6.02 -3.96
C ALA A 52 -15.66 -5.74 -3.42
N ALA A 53 -15.33 -4.46 -3.23
CA ALA A 53 -14.05 -4.01 -2.70
C ALA A 53 -14.23 -3.27 -1.37
N VAL A 54 -13.38 -3.62 -0.40
CA VAL A 54 -13.30 -2.97 0.91
C VAL A 54 -11.88 -2.45 1.10
N LEU A 55 -11.77 -1.16 1.46
CA LEU A 55 -10.53 -0.57 1.89
C LEU A 55 -10.34 -0.84 3.38
N VAL A 56 -9.20 -1.41 3.75
CA VAL A 56 -8.84 -1.69 5.14
C VAL A 56 -7.67 -0.83 5.54
N ILE A 57 -7.91 0.07 6.48
CA ILE A 57 -6.89 0.89 7.13
C ILE A 57 -6.50 0.17 8.41
N ARG A 58 -5.24 -0.27 8.49
CA ARG A 58 -4.67 -0.92 9.66
C ARG A 58 -3.87 0.09 10.46
N GLY A 59 -4.14 0.17 11.75
CA GLY A 59 -3.42 0.96 12.74
C GLY A 59 -3.61 0.32 14.11
N SER A 60 -3.84 1.11 15.15
CA SER A 60 -4.22 0.59 16.48
C SER A 60 -5.56 -0.17 16.46
N ARG A 61 -6.48 0.21 15.55
CA ARG A 61 -7.70 -0.53 15.24
C ARG A 61 -7.83 -0.66 13.72
N ASN A 62 -8.40 -1.78 13.28
CA ASN A 62 -8.70 -1.97 11.86
C ASN A 62 -10.00 -1.27 11.51
N HIS A 63 -9.93 -0.33 10.57
CA HIS A 63 -11.10 0.33 10.01
C HIS A 63 -11.36 -0.19 8.60
N ARG A 64 -12.61 -0.56 8.32
CA ARG A 64 -13.03 -1.18 7.06
C ARG A 64 -14.05 -0.27 6.39
N TYR A 65 -13.81 0.07 5.13
CA TYR A 65 -14.65 0.96 4.35
C TYR A 65 -15.07 0.26 3.06
N PRO A 66 -16.36 -0.14 2.92
CA PRO A 66 -16.89 -0.61 1.66
C PRO A 66 -16.76 0.50 0.61
N ILE A 67 -16.02 0.24 -0.46
CA ILE A 67 -15.78 1.23 -1.52
C ILE A 67 -16.80 1.08 -2.64
N GLY A 68 -17.13 -0.15 -3.03
CA GLY A 68 -18.10 -0.36 -4.09
C GLY A 68 -18.06 -1.77 -4.65
N VAL A 69 -18.94 -1.99 -5.63
CA VAL A 69 -19.00 -3.21 -6.42
C VAL A 69 -18.64 -2.86 -7.85
N TYR A 70 -17.66 -3.58 -8.40
CA TYR A 70 -17.07 -3.32 -9.71
C TYR A 70 -17.27 -4.52 -10.61
N ASP A 71 -17.46 -4.27 -11.89
CA ASP A 71 -17.63 -5.35 -12.86
C ASP A 71 -16.30 -6.04 -13.12
N GLY A 72 -16.36 -7.37 -13.23
CA GLY A 72 -15.22 -8.24 -13.46
C GLY A 72 -14.50 -8.73 -12.21
N LYS A 73 -13.41 -9.46 -12.45
CA LYS A 73 -12.50 -9.95 -11.40
C LYS A 73 -11.36 -8.96 -11.21
N VAL A 74 -10.76 -8.92 -10.02
CA VAL A 74 -9.49 -8.22 -9.80
C VAL A 74 -8.41 -8.85 -10.68
N LYS A 75 -7.88 -8.08 -11.61
CA LYS A 75 -6.76 -8.46 -12.49
C LYS A 75 -5.42 -8.15 -11.84
N ARG A 76 -5.33 -7.01 -11.14
CA ARG A 76 -4.07 -6.52 -10.57
C ARG A 76 -4.32 -5.59 -9.39
N ILE A 77 -3.48 -5.70 -8.35
CA ILE A 77 -3.35 -4.68 -7.30
C ILE A 77 -2.16 -3.79 -7.69
N LEU A 78 -2.35 -2.48 -7.56
CA LEU A 78 -1.37 -1.46 -7.90
C LEU A 78 -0.68 -0.97 -6.63
N SER A 79 0.65 -0.95 -6.67
CA SER A 79 1.46 -0.23 -5.68
C SER A 79 1.56 1.26 -6.03
N ALA A 80 1.95 2.08 -5.06
CA ALA A 80 2.13 3.53 -5.27
C ALA A 80 3.10 3.86 -6.41
N SER A 81 4.14 3.05 -6.63
CA SER A 81 5.15 3.27 -7.67
C SER A 81 4.67 2.97 -9.09
N GLU A 82 3.64 2.14 -9.24
CA GLU A 82 3.04 1.79 -10.54
C GLU A 82 2.02 2.82 -11.01
N ILE A 83 1.56 3.71 -10.11
CA ILE A 83 0.55 4.71 -10.42
C ILE A 83 1.26 6.01 -10.80
N SER A 84 0.92 6.57 -11.97
CA SER A 84 1.64 7.71 -12.57
C SER A 84 1.89 8.84 -11.57
N ARG A 85 3.16 9.31 -11.51
CA ARG A 85 3.64 10.38 -10.62
C ARG A 85 2.94 11.73 -10.87
N GLU A 86 2.32 11.90 -12.03
CA GLU A 86 1.53 13.09 -12.38
C GLU A 86 0.35 13.28 -11.42
N MET A 87 -0.12 12.19 -10.78
CA MET A 87 -0.99 12.25 -9.61
C MET A 87 -0.14 12.50 -8.36
N THR A 88 0.21 13.77 -8.16
CA THR A 88 1.17 14.26 -7.17
C THR A 88 1.01 13.62 -5.78
N GLY A 89 2.08 12.97 -5.31
CA GLY A 89 2.52 12.94 -3.91
C GLY A 89 1.69 12.26 -2.82
N GLY A 90 0.59 11.56 -3.15
CA GLY A 90 -0.29 10.99 -2.12
C GLY A 90 -0.87 9.62 -2.42
N THR A 91 -0.70 9.06 -3.61
CA THR A 91 -1.29 7.76 -3.94
C THR A 91 -0.63 6.64 -3.14
N LEU A 92 -1.44 5.83 -2.47
CA LEU A 92 -0.97 4.75 -1.59
C LEU A 92 -1.09 3.38 -2.26
N SER A 93 -2.20 3.11 -2.93
CA SER A 93 -2.47 1.82 -3.58
C SER A 93 -3.66 1.96 -4.56
N GLY A 94 -3.90 0.93 -5.35
CA GLY A 94 -5.10 0.79 -6.16
C GLY A 94 -5.33 -0.64 -6.62
N PHE A 95 -6.32 -0.85 -7.46
CA PHE A 95 -6.57 -2.11 -8.14
C PHE A 95 -7.26 -1.90 -9.48
N ILE A 96 -7.23 -2.94 -10.31
CA ILE A 96 -7.92 -3.00 -11.60
C ILE A 96 -8.83 -4.22 -11.62
N THR A 97 -10.11 -4.02 -11.94
CA THR A 97 -11.03 -5.11 -12.30
C THR A 97 -11.23 -5.19 -13.79
N VAL A 98 -11.48 -6.41 -14.30
CA VAL A 98 -11.69 -6.65 -15.73
C VAL A 98 -12.79 -7.68 -15.98
N LEU A 99 -13.69 -7.32 -16.90
CA LEU A 99 -14.70 -8.13 -17.55
C LEU A 99 -14.60 -7.88 -19.06
N GLU A 100 -14.27 -8.92 -19.83
CA GLU A 100 -14.28 -8.85 -21.31
C GLU A 100 -13.49 -7.68 -21.92
N GLY A 101 -12.35 -7.31 -21.33
CA GLY A 101 -11.47 -6.24 -21.82
C GLY A 101 -11.86 -4.83 -21.37
N SER A 102 -12.89 -4.70 -20.54
CA SER A 102 -13.31 -3.45 -19.88
C SER A 102 -13.37 -3.64 -18.37
N GLY A 103 -13.38 -2.57 -17.60
CA GLY A 103 -13.56 -2.65 -16.16
C GLY A 103 -13.23 -1.33 -15.47
N HIS A 104 -12.64 -1.42 -14.28
CA HIS A 104 -12.38 -0.23 -13.46
C HIS A 104 -10.97 -0.22 -12.93
N GLU A 105 -10.37 0.96 -12.93
CA GLU A 105 -9.18 1.25 -12.13
C GLU A 105 -9.59 2.12 -10.95
N VAL A 106 -9.26 1.67 -9.75
CA VAL A 106 -9.59 2.33 -8.50
C VAL A 106 -8.31 2.58 -7.74
N ILE A 107 -8.14 3.79 -7.22
CA ILE A 107 -6.97 4.20 -6.47
C ILE A 107 -7.38 4.83 -5.15
N VAL A 108 -6.51 4.74 -4.16
CA VAL A 108 -6.61 5.49 -2.92
C VAL A 108 -5.38 6.38 -2.78
N ARG A 109 -5.63 7.65 -2.43
CA ARG A 109 -4.59 8.63 -2.15
C ARG A 109 -4.82 9.32 -0.82
N TYR A 110 -3.76 9.70 -0.14
CA TYR A 110 -3.79 10.62 0.98
C TYR A 110 -3.74 12.07 0.47
N ASP A 111 -4.65 12.89 0.97
CA ASP A 111 -4.64 14.33 0.83
C ASP A 111 -4.19 14.94 2.15
N GLU A 112 -2.95 15.44 2.19
CA GLU A 112 -2.35 16.03 3.40
C GLU A 112 -3.05 17.30 3.85
N ARG A 113 -3.60 18.09 2.90
CA ARG A 113 -4.29 19.36 3.21
C ARG A 113 -5.59 19.09 3.93
N LEU A 114 -6.31 18.06 3.50
CA LEU A 114 -7.58 17.66 4.11
C LEU A 114 -7.41 16.67 5.25
N ARG A 115 -6.23 16.02 5.36
CA ARG A 115 -5.96 14.86 6.23
C ARG A 115 -6.95 13.72 6.00
N ARG A 116 -7.18 13.38 4.73
CA ARG A 116 -8.18 12.37 4.31
C ARG A 116 -7.64 11.42 3.27
N LEU A 117 -8.16 10.20 3.27
CA LEU A 117 -8.01 9.31 2.13
C LEU A 117 -9.09 9.61 1.11
N ILE A 118 -8.68 9.86 -0.12
CA ILE A 118 -9.55 10.09 -1.26
C ILE A 118 -9.47 8.84 -2.13
N VAL A 119 -10.61 8.18 -2.32
CA VAL A 119 -10.72 7.07 -3.25
C VAL A 119 -11.28 7.60 -4.56
N MET A 120 -10.60 7.27 -5.65
CA MET A 120 -10.95 7.70 -6.98
C MET A 120 -11.05 6.48 -7.90
N GLU A 121 -11.89 6.56 -8.92
CA GLU A 121 -12.03 5.51 -9.92
C GLU A 121 -12.11 6.09 -11.33
N ARG A 122 -11.80 5.26 -12.32
CA ARG A 122 -12.05 5.53 -13.72
C ARG A 122 -12.39 4.24 -14.48
N PRO A 123 -13.07 4.34 -15.64
CA PRO A 123 -13.16 3.23 -16.58
C PRO A 123 -11.75 2.79 -17.01
N TRP A 124 -11.58 1.48 -17.11
CA TRP A 124 -10.37 0.87 -17.60
C TRP A 124 -10.69 0.04 -18.85
N HIS A 125 -9.78 0.06 -19.83
CA HIS A 125 -9.85 -0.74 -21.04
C HIS A 125 -8.43 -1.19 -21.44
N ASP A 126 -8.28 -2.38 -22.00
CA ASP A 126 -6.97 -2.89 -22.46
C ASP A 126 -6.39 -2.09 -23.64
N ARG A 127 -7.26 -1.45 -24.45
CA ARG A 127 -6.88 -0.88 -25.76
C ARG A 127 -7.12 0.62 -25.91
N LEU A 128 -7.78 1.24 -24.93
CA LEU A 128 -8.11 2.67 -24.97
C LEU A 128 -7.29 3.41 -23.92
N PRO A 129 -6.92 4.68 -24.17
CA PRO A 129 -6.31 5.49 -23.14
C PRO A 129 -7.27 5.61 -21.96
N PRO A 130 -6.74 5.63 -20.72
CA PRO A 130 -7.59 5.70 -19.55
C PRO A 130 -8.29 7.06 -19.46
N GLY A 131 -9.56 7.04 -19.05
CA GLY A 131 -10.37 8.25 -18.84
C GLY A 131 -9.97 9.03 -17.58
N PRO A 132 -10.65 10.17 -17.31
CA PRO A 132 -10.41 10.95 -16.11
C PRO A 132 -10.87 10.20 -14.86
N PHE A 133 -10.15 10.39 -13.74
CA PHE A 133 -10.57 9.89 -12.44
C PHE A 133 -11.73 10.73 -11.89
N ARG A 134 -12.74 10.04 -11.34
CA ARG A 134 -13.78 10.64 -10.50
C ARG A 134 -13.58 10.23 -9.05
N ARG A 135 -13.87 11.13 -8.11
CA ARG A 135 -13.83 10.83 -6.67
C ARG A 135 -15.07 10.03 -6.27
N VAL A 136 -14.86 8.96 -5.53
CA VAL A 136 -15.92 8.02 -5.11
C VAL A 136 -16.12 8.10 -3.60
N HIS A 137 -15.02 8.14 -2.83
CA HIS A 137 -15.08 8.24 -1.37
C HIS A 137 -14.11 9.27 -0.83
N THR A 138 -14.46 9.80 0.33
CA THR A 138 -13.60 10.66 1.16
C THR A 138 -13.65 10.13 2.58
N ILE A 139 -12.59 9.46 2.99
CA ILE A 139 -12.51 8.74 4.26
C ILE A 139 -11.66 9.57 5.21
N PRO A 140 -12.17 9.96 6.39
CA PRO A 140 -11.34 10.60 7.40
C PRO A 140 -10.26 9.62 7.83
N VAL A 141 -9.01 10.08 7.88
CA VAL A 141 -7.98 9.32 8.60
C VAL A 141 -8.31 9.52 10.08
N PRO A 142 -8.53 8.45 10.87
CA PRO A 142 -8.80 8.59 12.30
C PRO A 142 -7.73 9.46 12.93
N GLU A 143 -8.12 10.42 13.78
CA GLU A 143 -7.16 11.23 14.53
C GLU A 143 -6.32 10.28 15.38
N MET A 144 -5.10 10.02 14.91
CA MET A 144 -4.10 9.29 15.66
C MET A 144 -3.64 10.23 16.78
N HIS A 145 -4.41 10.29 17.86
CA HIS A 145 -3.89 10.88 19.08
C HIS A 145 -2.60 10.13 19.40
N ARG A 146 -1.50 10.89 19.44
CA ARG A 146 -0.33 10.50 20.22
C ARG A 146 -0.85 10.25 21.63
N GLU A 147 -1.15 9.00 21.96
CA GLU A 147 -1.20 8.64 23.36
C GLU A 147 0.20 8.92 23.89
N ALA A 148 0.28 9.92 24.76
CA ALA A 148 1.47 10.22 25.51
C ALA A 148 1.95 8.90 26.10
N THR A 149 3.13 8.46 25.67
CA THR A 149 3.91 7.48 26.42
C THR A 149 4.26 8.14 27.76
N GLY A 150 3.33 8.06 28.71
CA GLY A 150 3.65 8.18 30.11
C GLY A 150 4.14 6.82 30.53
N PHE A 151 5.46 6.63 30.57
CA PHE A 151 6.24 5.87 31.55
C PHE A 151 7.72 6.23 31.37
#